data_AF-A0A7C4SIB2-F1
#
_entry.id   AF-A0A7C4SIB2-F1
#
_cell.length_a   1.000
_cell.length_b   1.000
_cell.length_c   1.000
_cell.angle_alpha   90.00
_cell.angle_beta   90.00
_cell.angle_gamma   90.00
#
_symmetry.space_group_name_H-M   'P 1'
#
loop_
_entity.id
_entity.type
_entity.pdbx_description
1 polymer ?
#
loop_
_entity_poly.entity_id
_entity_poly.type
_entity_poly.pdbx_seq_one_letter_code
_entity_poly.pdbx_strand_id
1 'polypeptide(L)'
;MAIVGIEWIIIIILVVIFLIWGPSKIPELARSLGKAKKEFQKAMKEAEEIKEQAASTIDVQELKKDVDMLMDMAKKLGVPTEGRTRTEIYNDVMEKLGKSA
;
A
#
# COMPACT_ATOMS: atom_id res chain seq x y z
N MET A 1 -13.00 25.00 -39.64
CA MET A 1 -14.31 24.55 -39.12
C MET A 1 -14.61 23.18 -39.73
N ALA A 2 -14.05 22.12 -39.14
CA ALA A 2 -14.19 20.74 -39.64
C ALA A 2 -14.01 19.71 -38.50
N ILE A 3 -14.60 20.00 -37.34
CA ILE A 3 -14.75 19.05 -36.22
C ILE A 3 -16.24 18.69 -36.14
N VAL A 4 -16.78 18.22 -37.27
CA VAL A 4 -18.22 17.92 -37.42
C VAL A 4 -18.44 16.46 -37.80
N GLY A 5 -17.47 15.59 -37.49
CA GLY A 5 -17.43 14.22 -38.02
C GLY A 5 -17.05 13.17 -36.97
N ILE A 6 -16.02 13.43 -36.17
CA ILE A 6 -15.55 12.48 -35.14
C ILE A 6 -16.54 12.42 -33.98
N GLU A 7 -17.13 13.57 -33.63
CA GLU A 7 -18.13 13.72 -32.59
C GLU A 7 -19.34 12.84 -32.86
N TRP A 8 -19.84 12.85 -34.10
CA TRP A 8 -20.97 12.03 -34.52
C TRP A 8 -20.65 10.53 -34.53
N ILE A 9 -19.44 10.16 -34.94
CA ILE A 9 -18.98 8.76 -34.90
C ILE A 9 -18.99 8.24 -33.46
N ILE A 10 -18.45 9.02 -32.51
CA ILE A 10 -18.42 8.63 -31.10
C ILE A 10 -19.86 8.48 -30.55
N ILE A 11 -20.75 9.42 -30.88
CA ILE A 11 -22.16 9.36 -30.46
C ILE A 11 -22.86 8.11 -31.04
N ILE A 12 -22.67 7.81 -32.32
CA ILE A 12 -23.26 6.62 -32.96
C ILE A 12 -22.76 5.34 -32.29
N ILE A 13 -21.47 5.22 -32.04
CA ILE A 13 -20.88 4.06 -31.36
C ILE A 13 -21.50 3.88 -29.97
N LEU A 14 -21.60 4.96 -29.19
CA LEU A 14 -22.22 4.91 -27.87
C LEU A 14 -23.67 4.45 -27.98
N VAL A 15 -24.47 5.02 -28.89
CA VAL A 15 -25.87 4.62 -29.09
C VAL A 15 -25.99 3.14 -29.45
N VAL A 16 -25.14 2.61 -30.33
CA VAL A 16 -25.14 1.18 -30.68
C VAL A 16 -24.86 0.32 -29.46
N ILE A 17 -23.85 0.68 -28.65
CA ILE A 17 -23.54 -0.03 -27.40
C ILE A 17 -24.75 0.02 -26.43
N PHE A 18 -25.38 1.19 -26.29
CA PHE A 18 -26.57 1.38 -25.48
C PHE A 18 -27.78 0.60 -25.99
N LEU A 19 -27.93 0.38 -27.29
CA LEU A 19 -29.04 -0.41 -27.84
C LEU A 19 -28.85 -1.91 -27.54
N ILE A 20 -27.61 -2.41 -27.63
CA ILE A 20 -27.29 -3.81 -27.32
C ILE A 20 -27.44 -4.09 -25.82
N TRP A 21 -26.96 -3.19 -24.97
CA TRP A 21 -27.01 -3.35 -23.52
C TRP A 21 -28.29 -2.81 -22.86
N GLY A 22 -29.01 -1.93 -23.54
CA GLY A 22 -30.13 -1.18 -23.00
C GLY A 22 -29.70 -0.01 -22.09
N PRO A 23 -30.55 1.03 -21.96
CA PRO A 23 -30.27 2.20 -21.12
C PRO A 23 -30.18 1.85 -19.63
N SER A 24 -30.78 0.73 -19.20
CA SER A 24 -30.77 0.26 -17.81
C SER A 24 -29.41 -0.20 -17.30
N LYS A 25 -28.43 -0.48 -18.18
CA LYS A 25 -27.11 -0.96 -17.75
C LYS A 25 -26.24 0.12 -17.11
N ILE A 26 -26.37 1.37 -17.53
CA ILE A 26 -25.62 2.47 -16.90
C ILE A 26 -26.02 2.73 -15.44
N PRO A 27 -27.31 2.83 -15.06
CA PRO A 27 -27.66 2.98 -13.65
C PRO A 27 -27.29 1.72 -12.84
N GLU A 28 -27.30 0.53 -13.43
CA GLU A 28 -26.85 -0.70 -12.78
C GLU A 28 -25.34 -0.68 -12.47
N LEU A 29 -24.51 -0.31 -13.46
CA LEU A 29 -23.06 -0.15 -13.31
C LEU A 29 -22.70 0.97 -12.33
N ALA A 30 -23.38 2.11 -12.38
CA ALA A 30 -23.18 3.20 -11.44
C ALA A 30 -23.48 2.76 -9.99
N ARG A 31 -24.56 1.99 -9.79
CA ARG A 31 -24.93 1.44 -8.47
C ARG A 31 -23.91 0.41 -7.98
N SER A 32 -23.45 -0.50 -8.84
CA SER A 32 -22.47 -1.53 -8.44
C SER A 32 -21.12 -0.90 -8.12
N LEU A 33 -20.64 0.03 -8.95
CA LEU A 33 -19.40 0.77 -8.72
C LEU A 33 -19.50 1.65 -7.46
N GLY A 34 -20.64 2.29 -7.23
CA GLY A 34 -20.89 3.08 -6.02
C GLY A 34 -20.85 2.23 -4.74
N LYS A 35 -21.44 1.03 -4.78
CA LYS A 35 -21.34 0.07 -3.67
C LYS A 35 -19.90 -0.39 -3.46
N ALA A 36 -19.20 -0.77 -4.53
CA ALA A 36 -17.80 -1.20 -4.45
C ALA A 36 -16.90 -0.11 -3.87
N LYS A 37 -17.05 1.14 -4.32
CA LYS A 37 -16.32 2.28 -3.77
C LYS A 37 -16.62 2.50 -2.28
N LYS A 38 -17.89 2.38 -1.87
CA LYS A 38 -18.30 2.54 -0.47
C LYS A 38 -17.67 1.48 0.43
N GLU A 39 -17.75 0.21 0.04
CA GLU A 39 -17.15 -0.89 0.81
C GLU A 39 -15.62 -0.78 0.83
N PHE A 40 -15.00 -0.38 -0.30
CA PHE A 40 -13.56 -0.14 -0.34
C PHE A 40 -13.14 0.98 0.61
N GLN A 41 -13.84 2.12 0.62
CA GLN A 41 -13.56 3.21 1.55
C GLN A 41 -13.74 2.79 3.02
N LYS A 42 -14.77 1.99 3.31
CA LYS A 42 -15.01 1.45 4.64
C LYS A 42 -13.87 0.53 5.08
N ALA A 43 -13.47 -0.41 4.24
CA ALA A 43 -12.35 -1.32 4.52
C ALA A 43 -11.03 -0.58 4.71
N MET A 44 -10.77 0.47 3.91
CA MET A 44 -9.59 1.31 4.08
C MET A 44 -9.57 2.03 5.43
N LYS A 45 -10.71 2.56 5.88
CA LYS A 45 -10.84 3.21 7.19
C LYS A 45 -10.65 2.22 8.34
N GLU A 46 -11.25 1.05 8.24
CA GLU A 46 -11.07 -0.04 9.22
C GLU A 46 -9.61 -0.49 9.28
N ALA A 47 -8.92 -0.60 8.14
CA ALA A 47 -7.49 -0.94 8.09
C ALA A 47 -6.61 0.14 8.75
N GLU A 48 -6.94 1.42 8.58
CA GLU A 48 -6.25 2.52 9.25
C GLU A 48 -6.47 2.50 10.77
N GLU A 49 -7.71 2.26 11.21
CA GLU A 49 -8.04 2.11 12.64
C GLU A 49 -7.31 0.90 13.27
N ILE A 50 -7.23 -0.23 12.56
CA ILE A 50 -6.45 -1.41 13.01
C ILE A 50 -4.96 -1.08 13.11
N LYS A 51 -4.41 -0.34 12.15
CA LYS A 51 -3.01 0.09 12.19
C LYS A 51 -2.73 1.00 13.37
N GLU A 52 -3.64 1.93 13.67
CA GLU A 52 -3.53 2.84 14.81
C GLU A 52 -3.66 2.08 16.15
N GLN A 53 -4.58 1.12 16.25
CA GLN A 53 -4.72 0.24 17.42
C GLN A 53 -3.52 -0.71 17.60
N ALA A 54 -2.96 -1.25 16.52
CA ALA A 54 -1.75 -2.06 16.58
C ALA A 54 -0.54 -1.22 17.00
N ALA A 55 -0.45 0.04 16.55
CA ALA A 55 0.60 0.97 16.95
C ALA A 55 0.45 1.48 18.40
N SER A 56 -0.75 1.42 18.99
CA SER A 56 -0.97 1.76 20.40
C SER A 56 -0.83 0.55 21.34
N THR A 57 -0.98 -0.67 20.82
CA THR A 57 -0.80 -1.92 21.60
C THR A 57 0.65 -2.41 21.58
N ILE A 58 1.38 -2.16 20.49
CA ILE A 58 2.83 -2.37 20.42
C ILE A 58 3.48 -1.09 20.94
N ASP A 59 4.19 -1.16 22.06
CA ASP A 59 4.95 -0.03 22.58
C ASP A 59 6.09 0.31 21.60
N VAL A 60 5.80 1.25 20.69
CA VAL A 60 6.76 1.76 19.69
C VAL A 60 8.02 2.31 20.38
N GLN A 61 7.93 2.67 21.67
CA GLN A 61 9.06 3.09 22.48
C GLN A 61 9.99 1.92 22.84
N GLU A 62 9.44 0.76 23.17
CA GLU A 62 10.19 -0.47 23.45
C GLU A 62 10.89 -0.98 22.18
N LEU A 63 10.16 -0.98 21.07
CA LEU A 63 10.68 -1.38 19.77
C LEU A 63 11.75 -0.41 19.22
N LYS A 64 11.66 0.89 19.52
CA LYS A 64 12.75 1.85 19.22
C LYS A 64 13.97 1.60 20.09
N LYS A 65 13.79 1.31 21.37
CA LYS A 65 14.88 1.05 22.33
C LYS A 65 15.71 -0.18 21.93
N ASP A 66 15.06 -1.27 21.53
CA ASP A 66 15.74 -2.49 21.07
C ASP A 66 16.56 -2.26 19.80
N VAL A 67 16.07 -1.37 18.94
CA VAL A 67 16.72 -1.02 17.67
C VAL A 67 17.92 -0.11 17.90
N ASP A 68 17.79 0.85 18.82
CA ASP A 68 18.89 1.70 19.23
C ASP A 68 20.00 0.88 19.90
N MET A 69 19.66 -0.15 20.70
CA MET A 69 20.63 -1.09 21.26
C MET A 69 21.36 -1.91 20.19
N LEU A 70 20.64 -2.40 19.18
CA LEU A 70 21.25 -3.12 18.04
C LEU A 70 22.19 -2.23 17.22
N MET A 71 21.79 -0.98 16.97
CA MET A 71 22.60 0.01 16.28
C MET A 71 23.86 0.38 17.08
N ASP A 72 23.75 0.49 18.41
CA ASP A 72 24.88 0.78 19.28
C ASP A 72 25.89 -0.39 19.33
N MET A 73 25.40 -1.64 19.36
CA MET A 73 26.24 -2.83 19.24
C MET A 73 26.96 -2.89 17.88
N ALA A 74 26.24 -2.62 16.78
CA ALA A 74 26.84 -2.58 15.44
C ALA A 74 27.93 -1.50 15.32
N LYS A 75 27.70 -0.30 15.87
CA LYS A 75 28.70 0.79 15.92
C LYS A 75 29.93 0.41 16.74
N LYS A 76 29.75 -0.17 17.93
CA LYS A 76 30.85 -0.63 18.80
C LYS A 76 31.69 -1.73 18.15
N LEU A 77 31.08 -2.56 17.29
CA LEU A 77 31.73 -3.65 16.57
C LEU A 77 32.25 -3.26 15.17
N GLY A 78 32.15 -1.98 14.80
CA GLY A 78 32.61 -1.47 13.50
C GLY A 78 31.89 -2.10 12.31
N VAL A 79 30.61 -2.44 12.46
CA VAL A 79 29.78 -2.97 11.36
C VAL A 79 29.09 -1.81 10.65
N PRO A 80 29.20 -1.68 9.31
CA PRO A 80 28.53 -0.62 8.56
C PRO A 80 27.00 -0.78 8.61
N THR A 81 26.31 0.22 9.16
CA THR A 81 24.86 0.21 9.41
C THR A 81 24.02 0.92 8.34
N GLU A 82 24.65 1.62 7.39
CA GLU A 82 23.96 2.43 6.39
C GLU A 82 23.59 1.60 5.14
N GLY A 83 22.32 1.64 4.76
CA GLY A 83 21.81 0.97 3.55
C GLY A 83 21.60 -0.56 3.67
N ARG A 84 21.71 -1.13 4.88
CA ARG A 84 21.54 -2.56 5.15
C ARG A 84 20.19 -2.85 5.81
N THR A 85 19.66 -4.05 5.58
CA THR A 85 18.45 -4.50 6.29
C THR A 85 18.79 -4.98 7.71
N ARG A 86 17.84 -4.87 8.65
CA ARG A 86 18.05 -5.25 10.06
C ARG A 86 18.52 -6.69 10.24
N THR A 87 18.08 -7.58 9.36
CA THR A 87 18.42 -9.01 9.37
C THR A 87 19.87 -9.23 8.94
N GLU A 88 20.37 -8.46 7.98
CA GLU A 88 21.77 -8.54 7.53
C GLU A 88 22.72 -8.04 8.63
N ILE A 89 22.38 -6.94 9.30
CA ILE A 89 23.18 -6.40 10.41
C ILE A 89 23.25 -7.40 11.57
N TYR A 90 22.14 -8.06 11.91
CA TYR A 90 22.11 -9.07 12.97
C TYR A 90 23.03 -10.25 12.65
N ASN A 91 22.99 -10.77 11.42
CA ASN A 91 23.83 -11.89 11.00
C ASN A 91 25.32 -11.52 10.98
N ASP A 92 25.67 -10.32 10.51
CA ASP A 92 27.06 -9.85 10.48
C ASP A 92 27.62 -9.63 11.90
N VAL A 93 26.79 -9.14 12.83
CA VAL A 93 27.16 -8.99 14.26
C VAL A 93 27.35 -10.37 14.90
N MET A 94 26.43 -11.31 14.67
CA MET A 94 26.52 -12.66 15.23
C MET A 94 27.69 -13.46 14.64
N GLU A 95 28.02 -13.26 13.35
CA GLU A 95 29.18 -13.90 12.73
C GLU A 95 30.50 -13.38 13.33
N LYS A 96 30.64 -12.07 13.52
CA LYS A 96 31.84 -11.48 14.16
C LYS A 96 31.99 -11.89 15.62
N LEU A 97 30.88 -12.07 16.35
CA LEU A 97 30.89 -12.56 17.73
C LEU A 97 31.23 -14.06 17.80
N GLY A 98 30.71 -14.88 16.88
CA GLY A 98 30.96 -16.32 16.84
C GLY A 98 32.37 -16.71 16.38
N LYS A 99 33.04 -15.88 15.57
CA LYS A 99 34.44 -16.09 15.14
C LYS A 99 35.49 -15.67 16.18
N SER A 100 35.08 -15.01 17.26
CA SER A 100 35.98 -14.48 18.29
C SER A 100 36.02 -15.33 19.58
N ALA A 101 35.41 -16.52 19.56
CA ALA A 101 35.48 -17.54 20.62
C ALA A 101 36.39 -18.70 20.22
#